data_AF-A0A1H9XWB0-F1
#
_entry.id   AF-A0A1H9XWB0-F1
#
_cell.length_a   1.000
_cell.length_b   1.000
_cell.length_c   1.000
_cell.angle_alpha   90.00
_cell.angle_beta   90.00
_cell.angle_gamma   90.00
#
_symmetry.space_group_name_H-M   'P 1'
#
loop_
_entity.id
_entity.type
_entity.pdbx_description
1 polymer ?
#
loop_
_entity_poly.entity_id
_entity_poly.type
_entity_poly.pdbx_seq_one_letter_code
_entity_poly.pdbx_strand_id
1 'polypeptide(L)'
;MSLDEAAEAALRERWSRSQRHITMFSVVLPALQLPLCTVIVVMAGGGSTWPTAVPLVPVAVAAVALRQWVRRQAPLDPLKWRSAALLAVGVQLLSVAVPAYDIATGHTPDALTGPAILIFLSCVVAAATCVSAHRAGRALLTPLVAELGSADLRLTLPVRAAATGPELVSARIVVERDRVEWTVRLHVRRRGDPRIDVSVPFRELLQVMPVTLPGVPELRPWTVLPGGITLHAQAGPAILVTSTQDQWLLPVHDADLVAELILRRQTLWLQGSP
;
A
#
# COMPACT_ATOMS: atom_id res chain seq x y z
N MET A 1 26.40 19.26 11.90
CA MET A 1 25.12 18.73 11.39
C MET A 1 24.73 17.60 12.32
N SER A 2 23.63 17.72 13.05
CA SER A 2 23.18 16.64 13.95
C SER A 2 22.71 15.43 13.13
N LEU A 3 22.69 14.24 13.74
CA LEU A 3 22.16 13.03 13.09
C LEU A 3 20.69 13.20 12.67
N ASP A 4 19.95 14.04 13.38
CA ASP A 4 18.55 14.34 13.08
C ASP A 4 18.41 15.28 11.87
N GLU A 5 19.28 16.29 11.74
CA GLU A 5 19.31 17.15 10.54
C GLU A 5 19.61 16.36 9.26
N ALA A 6 20.54 15.40 9.34
CA ALA A 6 20.87 14.52 8.23
C ALA A 6 19.68 13.61 7.85
N ALA A 7 19.00 13.06 8.87
CA ALA A 7 17.83 12.20 8.68
C ALA A 7 16.66 12.95 8.05
N GLU A 8 16.37 14.15 8.53
CA GLU A 8 15.36 15.02 7.96
C GLU A 8 15.67 15.42 6.52
N ALA A 9 16.93 15.75 6.20
CA ALA A 9 17.34 16.08 4.85
C ALA A 9 17.11 14.90 3.89
N ALA A 10 17.48 13.68 4.31
CA ALA A 10 17.26 12.46 3.54
C ALA A 10 15.76 12.17 3.31
N LEU A 11 14.93 12.38 4.34
CA LEU A 11 13.47 12.23 4.22
C LEU A 11 12.85 13.28 3.31
N ARG A 12 13.26 14.55 3.44
CA ARG A 12 12.80 15.66 2.59
C ARG A 12 13.14 15.39 1.13
N GLU A 13 14.34 14.90 0.85
CA GLU A 13 14.74 14.55 -0.51
C GLU A 13 13.86 13.42 -1.09
N ARG A 14 13.63 12.34 -0.32
CA ARG A 14 12.74 11.24 -0.73
C ARG A 14 11.32 11.70 -0.94
N TRP A 15 10.80 12.54 -0.06
CA TRP A 15 9.47 13.11 -0.17
C TRP A 15 9.34 13.94 -1.45
N SER A 16 10.32 14.79 -1.75
CA SER A 16 10.33 15.61 -2.97
C SER A 16 10.33 14.76 -4.25
N ARG A 17 11.07 13.64 -4.25
CA ARG A 17 11.08 12.67 -5.37
C ARG A 17 9.72 11.97 -5.51
N SER A 18 9.13 11.55 -4.39
CA SER A 18 7.80 10.92 -4.37
C SER A 18 6.70 11.89 -4.81
N GLN A 19 6.79 13.16 -4.42
CA GLN A 19 5.78 14.19 -4.69
C GLN A 19 5.48 14.34 -6.18
N ARG A 20 6.49 14.24 -7.05
CA ARG A 20 6.27 14.26 -8.52
C ARG A 20 5.33 13.14 -8.97
N HIS A 21 5.56 11.92 -8.46
CA HIS A 21 4.71 10.78 -8.78
C HIS A 21 3.33 10.88 -8.14
N ILE A 22 3.24 11.40 -6.91
CA ILE A 22 1.97 11.69 -6.23
C ILE A 22 1.13 12.66 -7.05
N THR A 23 1.70 13.77 -7.49
CA THR A 23 1.01 14.75 -8.35
C THR A 23 0.58 14.13 -9.67
N MET A 24 1.43 13.29 -10.29
CA MET A 24 1.09 12.60 -11.54
C MET A 24 -0.16 11.70 -11.38
N PHE A 25 -0.18 10.80 -10.39
CA PHE A 25 -1.30 9.86 -10.27
C PHE A 25 -2.57 10.47 -9.65
N SER A 26 -2.44 11.50 -8.81
CA SER A 26 -3.60 12.08 -8.10
C SER A 26 -4.22 13.29 -8.78
N VAL A 27 -3.50 13.94 -9.70
CA VAL A 27 -3.97 15.17 -10.37
C VAL A 27 -3.86 15.04 -11.89
N VAL A 28 -2.65 14.85 -12.42
CA VAL A 28 -2.40 14.97 -13.87
C VAL A 28 -3.15 13.89 -14.66
N LEU A 29 -3.01 12.63 -14.27
CA LEU A 29 -3.61 11.50 -15.00
C LEU A 29 -5.15 11.45 -14.87
N PRO A 30 -5.75 11.66 -13.68
CA PRO A 30 -7.21 11.81 -13.58
C PRO A 30 -7.75 13.01 -14.36
N ALA A 31 -7.01 14.12 -14.42
CA ALA A 31 -7.40 15.29 -15.20
C ALA A 31 -7.30 15.03 -16.72
N LEU A 32 -6.36 14.19 -17.18
CA LEU A 32 -6.28 13.72 -18.57
C LEU A 32 -7.38 12.72 -18.90
N GLN A 33 -7.82 11.92 -17.93
CA GLN A 33 -8.89 10.94 -18.14
C GLN A 33 -10.25 11.60 -18.38
N LEU A 34 -10.55 12.71 -17.68
CA LEU A 34 -11.81 13.46 -17.83
C LEU A 34 -12.12 13.86 -19.29
N PRO A 35 -11.25 14.57 -20.03
CA PRO A 35 -11.53 14.97 -21.41
C PRO A 35 -11.64 13.75 -22.33
N LEU A 36 -10.86 12.68 -22.10
CA LEU A 36 -11.00 11.43 -22.87
C LEU A 36 -12.40 10.82 -22.68
N CYS A 37 -12.88 10.74 -21.44
CA CYS A 37 -14.24 10.29 -21.15
C CYS A 37 -15.28 11.21 -21.81
N THR A 38 -15.09 12.52 -21.76
CA THR A 38 -16.00 13.50 -22.38
C THR A 38 -16.08 13.30 -23.89
N VAL A 39 -14.95 13.10 -24.59
CA VAL A 39 -14.95 12.87 -26.04
C VAL A 39 -15.72 11.59 -26.38
N ILE A 40 -15.49 10.49 -25.66
CA ILE A 40 -16.18 9.21 -25.88
C ILE A 40 -17.70 9.37 -25.68
N VAL A 41 -18.09 10.05 -24.60
CA VAL A 41 -19.49 10.33 -24.28
C VAL A 41 -20.16 11.19 -25.36
N VAL A 42 -19.49 12.24 -25.84
CA VAL A 42 -20.01 13.12 -26.90
C VAL A 42 -20.19 12.35 -28.20
N MET A 43 -19.26 11.45 -28.54
CA MET A 43 -19.39 10.59 -29.71
C MET A 43 -20.56 9.61 -29.61
N ALA A 44 -20.89 9.11 -28.40
CA ALA A 44 -22.05 8.24 -28.18
C ALA A 44 -23.40 8.98 -28.25
N GLY A 45 -23.40 10.29 -28.01
CA GLY A 45 -24.60 11.03 -27.58
C GLY A 45 -25.62 11.43 -28.63
N GLY A 46 -25.35 11.25 -29.93
CA GLY A 46 -26.31 11.51 -31.02
C GLY A 46 -27.01 12.89 -31.03
N GLY A 47 -26.55 13.88 -30.24
CA GLY A 47 -27.17 15.20 -30.10
C GLY A 47 -28.00 15.45 -28.82
N SER A 48 -28.23 14.45 -27.95
CA SER A 48 -28.92 14.63 -26.66
C SER A 48 -27.92 14.81 -25.50
N THR A 49 -27.93 15.97 -24.85
CA THR A 49 -26.89 16.39 -23.89
C THR A 49 -27.10 15.93 -22.45
N TRP A 50 -28.33 15.57 -22.07
CA TRP A 50 -28.66 15.23 -20.68
C TRP A 50 -28.29 13.79 -20.26
N PRO A 51 -28.69 12.72 -20.99
CA PRO A 51 -28.34 11.35 -20.59
C PRO A 51 -26.86 11.04 -20.80
N THR A 52 -26.19 11.79 -21.66
CA THR A 52 -24.77 11.63 -21.99
C THR A 52 -23.86 12.11 -20.87
N ALA A 53 -24.26 13.10 -20.06
CA ALA A 53 -23.41 13.58 -18.97
C ALA A 53 -23.29 12.61 -17.77
N VAL A 54 -24.22 11.66 -17.63
CA VAL A 54 -24.31 10.75 -16.46
C VAL A 54 -23.02 9.95 -16.21
N PRO A 55 -22.35 9.35 -17.22
CA PRO A 55 -21.10 8.61 -17.03
C PRO A 55 -19.90 9.48 -16.63
N LEU A 56 -19.98 10.81 -16.77
CA LEU A 56 -18.90 11.71 -16.34
C LEU A 56 -18.91 11.96 -14.83
N VAL A 57 -20.06 11.80 -14.17
CA VAL A 57 -20.21 12.04 -12.73
C VAL A 57 -19.32 11.09 -11.91
N PRO A 58 -19.35 9.75 -12.12
CA PRO A 58 -18.46 8.84 -11.38
C PRO A 58 -16.96 9.10 -11.62
N VAL A 59 -16.59 9.50 -12.84
CA VAL A 59 -15.18 9.83 -13.20
C VAL A 59 -14.70 11.03 -12.39
N ALA A 60 -15.49 12.10 -12.34
CA ALA A 60 -15.18 13.29 -11.56
C ALA A 60 -15.16 13.01 -10.06
N VAL A 61 -16.14 12.26 -9.56
CA VAL A 61 -16.22 11.86 -8.14
C VAL A 61 -15.01 11.00 -7.76
N ALA A 62 -14.62 10.01 -8.58
CA ALA A 62 -13.45 9.17 -8.32
C ALA A 62 -12.15 9.98 -8.31
N ALA A 63 -11.98 10.94 -9.22
CA ALA A 63 -10.82 11.82 -9.25
C ALA A 63 -10.73 12.72 -8.01
N VAL A 64 -11.85 13.33 -7.61
CA VAL A 64 -11.93 14.18 -6.40
C VAL A 64 -11.72 13.34 -5.14
N ALA A 65 -12.34 12.16 -5.05
CA ALA A 65 -12.19 11.23 -3.94
C ALA A 65 -10.74 10.76 -3.81
N LEU A 66 -10.08 10.38 -4.90
CA LEU A 66 -8.66 10.00 -4.89
C LEU A 66 -7.79 11.16 -4.40
N ARG A 67 -8.02 12.38 -4.92
CA ARG A 67 -7.27 13.57 -4.50
C ARG A 67 -7.50 13.91 -3.02
N GLN A 68 -8.74 13.86 -2.56
CA GLN A 68 -9.11 14.16 -1.17
C GLN A 68 -8.56 13.10 -0.21
N TRP A 69 -8.63 11.83 -0.61
CA TRP A 69 -8.01 10.71 0.10
C TRP A 69 -6.49 10.89 0.17
N VAL A 70 -5.87 11.30 -0.94
CA VAL A 70 -4.43 11.58 -0.95
C VAL A 70 -4.04 12.72 -0.01
N ARG A 71 -4.88 13.74 0.10
CA ARG A 71 -4.64 14.85 1.03
C ARG A 71 -4.84 14.49 2.50
N ARG A 72 -5.79 13.59 2.80
CA ARG A 72 -6.18 13.29 4.20
C ARG A 72 -5.51 12.05 4.79
N GLN A 73 -5.32 10.99 4.00
CA GLN A 73 -4.92 9.67 4.50
C GLN A 73 -3.68 9.09 3.80
N ALA A 74 -3.41 9.46 2.54
CA ALA A 74 -2.24 8.95 1.85
C ALA A 74 -0.88 9.30 2.46
N PRO A 75 -0.66 10.40 3.21
CA PRO A 75 0.64 10.63 3.83
C PRO A 75 1.01 9.51 4.80
N LEU A 76 0.04 8.72 5.27
CA LEU A 76 0.22 7.74 6.32
C LEU A 76 0.43 6.32 5.80
N ASP A 77 0.03 5.96 4.58
CA ASP A 77 0.11 4.55 4.11
C ASP A 77 0.43 4.45 2.60
N PRO A 78 1.72 4.47 2.23
CA PRO A 78 2.16 4.40 0.84
C PRO A 78 1.78 3.12 0.10
N LEU A 79 1.52 2.03 0.83
CA LEU A 79 1.16 0.74 0.22
C LEU A 79 -0.28 0.75 -0.30
N LYS A 80 -1.17 1.54 0.31
CA LYS A 80 -2.56 1.70 -0.14
C LYS A 80 -2.70 2.54 -1.42
N TRP A 81 -1.67 3.31 -1.80
CA TRP A 81 -1.75 4.20 -2.97
C TRP A 81 -2.05 3.44 -4.26
N ARG A 82 -1.45 2.26 -4.44
CA ARG A 82 -1.70 1.41 -5.62
C ARG A 82 -3.14 0.92 -5.67
N SER A 83 -3.67 0.42 -4.55
CA SER A 83 -5.04 -0.09 -4.49
C SER A 83 -6.07 1.03 -4.68
N ALA A 84 -5.83 2.21 -4.09
CA ALA A 84 -6.66 3.39 -4.28
C ALA A 84 -6.66 3.87 -5.75
N ALA A 85 -5.47 3.92 -6.38
CA ALA A 85 -5.34 4.25 -7.79
C ALA A 85 -6.06 3.22 -8.68
N LEU A 86 -5.92 1.93 -8.40
CA LEU A 86 -6.58 0.86 -9.16
C LEU A 86 -8.11 0.94 -9.04
N LEU A 87 -8.64 1.22 -7.84
CA LEU A 87 -10.08 1.42 -7.65
C LEU A 87 -10.58 2.65 -8.42
N ALA A 88 -9.89 3.78 -8.32
CA ALA A 88 -10.27 5.00 -9.03
C ALA A 88 -10.26 4.79 -10.55
N VAL A 89 -9.19 4.19 -11.07
CA VAL A 89 -9.05 3.85 -12.49
C VAL A 89 -10.11 2.83 -12.94
N GLY A 90 -10.40 1.82 -12.12
CA GLY A 90 -11.44 0.83 -12.41
C GLY A 90 -12.81 1.48 -12.58
N VAL A 91 -13.18 2.41 -11.69
CA VAL A 91 -14.41 3.20 -11.82
C VAL A 91 -14.41 4.00 -13.13
N GLN A 92 -13.30 4.68 -13.44
CA GLN A 92 -13.18 5.49 -14.65
C GLN A 92 -13.31 4.66 -15.94
N LEU A 93 -12.67 3.49 -16.00
CA LEU A 93 -12.74 2.60 -17.16
C LEU A 93 -14.15 2.01 -17.32
N LEU A 94 -14.82 1.64 -16.23
CA LEU A 94 -16.21 1.15 -16.28
C LEU A 94 -17.16 2.23 -16.80
N SER A 95 -16.97 3.49 -16.39
CA SER A 95 -17.76 4.62 -16.90
C SER A 95 -17.56 4.89 -18.39
N VAL A 96 -16.40 4.53 -18.95
CA VAL A 96 -16.09 4.65 -20.39
C VAL A 96 -16.61 3.45 -21.18
N ALA A 97 -16.55 2.25 -20.61
CA ALA A 97 -16.95 1.02 -21.27
C ALA A 97 -18.43 1.01 -21.66
N VAL A 98 -19.30 1.60 -20.83
CA VAL A 98 -20.75 1.61 -21.09
C VAL A 98 -21.11 2.43 -22.34
N PRO A 99 -20.70 3.71 -22.49
CA PRO A 99 -20.91 4.45 -23.75
C PRO A 99 -20.21 3.82 -24.96
N ALA A 100 -19.01 3.27 -24.76
CA ALA A 100 -18.28 2.61 -25.84
C ALA A 100 -19.00 1.37 -26.39
N TYR A 101 -19.66 0.60 -25.52
CA TYR A 101 -20.46 -0.56 -25.91
C TYR A 101 -21.65 -0.15 -26.78
N ASP A 102 -22.36 0.92 -26.39
CA ASP A 102 -23.50 1.45 -27.14
C ASP A 102 -23.10 1.89 -28.57
N ILE A 103 -21.96 2.59 -28.69
CA ILE A 103 -21.38 2.96 -30.00
C ILE A 103 -21.13 1.70 -30.84
N ALA A 104 -20.55 0.65 -30.24
CA ALA A 104 -20.18 -0.56 -30.94
C ALA A 104 -21.39 -1.38 -31.43
N THR A 105 -22.50 -1.34 -30.71
CA THR A 105 -23.74 -2.01 -31.11
C THR A 105 -24.58 -1.20 -32.10
N GLY A 106 -24.42 0.12 -32.15
CA GLY A 106 -25.26 1.03 -32.94
C GLY A 106 -24.75 1.39 -34.35
N HIS A 107 -23.49 1.10 -34.69
CA HIS A 107 -22.86 1.63 -35.92
C HIS A 107 -22.27 0.56 -36.85
N THR A 108 -22.06 0.94 -38.13
CA THR A 108 -21.39 0.12 -39.14
C THR A 108 -19.90 -0.12 -38.80
N PRO A 109 -19.31 -1.26 -39.24
CA PRO A 109 -17.98 -1.70 -38.80
C PRO A 109 -16.83 -0.71 -39.06
N ASP A 110 -16.95 0.19 -40.03
CA ASP A 110 -15.93 1.21 -40.34
C ASP A 110 -15.86 2.36 -39.31
N ALA A 111 -16.88 2.52 -38.45
CA ALA A 111 -16.94 3.57 -37.43
C ALA A 111 -16.23 3.21 -36.09
N LEU A 112 -15.68 1.99 -35.97
CA LEU A 112 -15.14 1.46 -34.71
C LEU A 112 -13.71 1.93 -34.39
N THR A 113 -12.98 2.48 -35.35
CA THR A 113 -11.56 2.87 -35.18
C THR A 113 -11.38 4.01 -34.17
N GLY A 114 -12.22 5.04 -34.21
CA GLY A 114 -12.14 6.19 -33.28
C GLY A 114 -12.36 5.80 -31.81
N PRO A 115 -13.50 5.16 -31.45
CA PRO A 115 -13.76 4.71 -30.09
C PRO A 115 -12.71 3.74 -29.57
N ALA A 116 -12.21 2.82 -30.40
CA ALA A 116 -11.17 1.87 -30.02
C ALA A 116 -9.86 2.58 -29.61
N ILE A 117 -9.44 3.60 -30.35
CA ILE A 117 -8.25 4.40 -30.02
C ILE A 117 -8.42 5.12 -28.67
N LEU A 118 -9.60 5.70 -28.40
CA LEU A 118 -9.88 6.42 -27.15
C LEU A 118 -9.93 5.49 -25.93
N ILE A 119 -10.49 4.28 -26.09
CA ILE A 119 -10.47 3.23 -25.06
C ILE A 119 -9.03 2.80 -24.79
N PHE A 120 -8.25 2.56 -25.85
CA PHE A 120 -6.84 2.21 -25.70
C PHE A 120 -6.06 3.29 -24.95
N LEU A 121 -6.25 4.57 -25.31
CA LEU A 121 -5.61 5.69 -24.63
C LEU A 121 -6.04 5.79 -23.16
N SER A 122 -7.32 5.53 -22.86
CA SER A 122 -7.82 5.44 -21.48
C SER A 122 -7.13 4.33 -20.69
N CYS A 123 -6.94 3.14 -21.30
CA CYS A 123 -6.18 2.04 -20.70
C CYS A 123 -4.71 2.39 -20.45
N VAL A 124 -4.08 3.17 -21.33
CA VAL A 124 -2.70 3.65 -21.14
C VAL A 124 -2.63 4.64 -19.96
N VAL A 125 -3.55 5.60 -19.86
CA VAL A 125 -3.63 6.55 -18.73
C VAL A 125 -3.89 5.82 -17.41
N ALA A 126 -4.77 4.83 -17.43
CA ALA A 126 -5.06 3.91 -16.33
C ALA A 126 -3.80 3.17 -15.84
N ALA A 127 -3.06 2.54 -16.75
CA ALA A 127 -1.82 1.83 -16.43
C ALA A 127 -0.75 2.81 -15.89
N ALA A 128 -0.60 3.97 -16.52
CA ALA A 128 0.33 5.02 -16.07
C ALA A 128 0.00 5.51 -14.66
N THR A 129 -1.28 5.56 -14.28
CA THR A 129 -1.73 5.97 -12.94
C THR A 129 -1.30 4.95 -11.90
N CYS A 130 -1.56 3.67 -12.15
CA CYS A 130 -1.14 2.57 -11.28
C CYS A 130 0.38 2.48 -11.14
N VAL A 131 1.12 2.61 -12.26
CA VAL A 131 2.59 2.60 -12.25
C VAL A 131 3.14 3.80 -11.47
N SER A 132 2.56 4.99 -11.64
CA SER A 132 2.97 6.19 -10.92
C SER A 132 2.70 6.07 -9.42
N ALA A 133 1.54 5.55 -9.02
CA ALA A 133 1.24 5.27 -7.60
C ALA A 133 2.23 4.25 -7.00
N HIS A 134 2.57 3.19 -7.75
CA HIS A 134 3.56 2.21 -7.31
C HIS A 134 4.97 2.82 -7.19
N ARG A 135 5.41 3.62 -8.18
CA ARG A 135 6.69 4.32 -8.15
C ARG A 135 6.77 5.34 -7.03
N ALA A 136 5.68 6.06 -6.74
CA ALA A 136 5.61 6.99 -5.62
C ALA A 136 5.90 6.28 -4.29
N GLY A 137 5.23 5.13 -4.06
CA GLY A 137 5.44 4.33 -2.86
C GLY A 137 6.85 3.76 -2.76
N ARG A 138 7.39 3.22 -3.87
CA ARG A 138 8.76 2.71 -3.92
C ARG A 138 9.82 3.78 -3.71
N ALA A 139 9.66 4.96 -4.31
CA ALA A 139 10.60 6.07 -4.14
C ALA A 139 10.67 6.55 -2.68
N LEU A 140 9.58 6.39 -1.93
CA LEU A 140 9.52 6.76 -0.52
C LEU A 140 10.10 5.67 0.39
N LEU A 141 9.71 4.40 0.16
CA LEU A 141 10.01 3.28 1.05
C LEU A 141 11.27 2.47 0.70
N THR A 142 11.87 2.67 -0.49
CA THR A 142 13.02 1.87 -0.96
C THR A 142 14.24 2.75 -1.29
N PRO A 143 15.44 2.46 -0.74
CA PRO A 143 15.72 1.42 0.26
C PRO A 143 15.10 1.74 1.62
N LEU A 144 14.78 0.71 2.40
CA LEU A 144 14.35 0.89 3.79
C LEU A 144 15.55 1.40 4.59
N VAL A 145 15.36 2.48 5.34
CA VAL A 145 16.43 3.14 6.10
C VAL A 145 15.87 3.61 7.44
N ALA A 146 16.70 3.66 8.49
CA ALA A 146 16.26 3.91 9.86
C ALA A 146 15.64 5.30 10.06
N GLU A 147 15.97 6.26 9.21
CA GLU A 147 15.41 7.60 9.18
C GLU A 147 13.89 7.57 8.94
N LEU A 148 13.35 6.56 8.26
CA LEU A 148 11.89 6.39 8.10
C LEU A 148 11.17 6.17 9.44
N GLY A 149 11.90 5.78 10.48
CA GLY A 149 11.41 5.71 11.86
C GLY A 149 11.03 7.08 12.41
N SER A 150 11.50 8.19 11.80
CA SER A 150 11.16 9.55 12.21
C SER A 150 9.99 10.19 11.45
N ALA A 151 9.58 9.62 10.31
CA ALA A 151 8.43 10.10 9.57
C ALA A 151 7.15 9.44 10.08
N ASP A 152 5.99 10.11 10.10
CA ASP A 152 4.68 9.54 10.50
C ASP A 152 4.08 8.52 9.50
N LEU A 153 4.93 7.80 8.78
CA LEU A 153 4.54 6.77 7.81
C LEU A 153 4.23 5.44 8.50
N ARG A 154 3.18 4.76 8.04
CA ARG A 154 2.92 3.34 8.35
C ARG A 154 3.91 2.48 7.56
N LEU A 155 4.83 1.84 8.27
CA LEU A 155 5.84 0.98 7.68
C LEU A 155 5.40 -0.47 7.80
N THR A 156 5.15 -1.14 6.68
CA THR A 156 4.87 -2.58 6.68
C THR A 156 6.09 -3.36 6.25
N LEU A 157 6.54 -4.28 7.08
CA LEU A 157 7.76 -5.06 6.93
C LEU A 157 7.41 -6.55 6.87
N PRO A 158 7.98 -7.31 5.93
CA PRO A 158 7.72 -8.75 5.84
C PRO A 158 8.36 -9.49 7.03
N VAL A 159 7.64 -10.49 7.54
CA VAL A 159 8.12 -11.41 8.57
C VAL A 159 8.34 -12.76 7.93
N ARG A 160 9.47 -13.39 8.25
CA ARG A 160 9.88 -14.69 7.70
C ARG A 160 9.18 -15.81 8.46
N ALA A 161 8.11 -16.34 7.89
CA ALA A 161 7.35 -17.43 8.50
C ALA A 161 7.25 -18.61 7.53
N ALA A 162 7.32 -19.83 8.07
CA ALA A 162 7.17 -21.07 7.33
C ALA A 162 6.12 -21.96 7.99
N ALA A 163 5.44 -22.76 7.17
CA ALA A 163 4.63 -23.89 7.60
C ALA A 163 5.26 -25.18 7.08
N THR A 164 5.03 -26.29 7.78
CA THR A 164 5.50 -27.62 7.35
C THR A 164 4.64 -28.22 6.23
N GLY A 165 3.44 -27.69 6.02
CA GLY A 165 2.52 -28.11 4.96
C GLY A 165 2.62 -27.28 3.67
N PRO A 166 1.83 -27.62 2.64
CA PRO A 166 1.77 -26.88 1.37
C PRO A 166 1.03 -25.53 1.48
N GLU A 167 0.65 -25.13 2.68
CA GLU A 167 -0.16 -23.95 2.94
C GLU A 167 0.71 -22.69 2.90
N LEU A 168 0.15 -21.61 2.35
CA LEU A 168 0.86 -20.35 2.25
C LEU A 168 0.75 -19.60 3.57
N VAL A 169 1.88 -19.16 4.11
CA VAL A 169 1.94 -18.31 5.31
C VAL A 169 2.18 -16.87 4.88
N SER A 170 1.40 -15.95 5.43
CA SER A 170 1.68 -14.51 5.34
C SER A 170 1.90 -13.95 6.73
N ALA A 171 3.05 -13.31 6.93
CA ALA A 171 3.39 -12.66 8.18
C ALA A 171 3.97 -11.27 7.90
N ARG A 172 3.56 -10.29 8.70
CA ARG A 172 4.01 -8.90 8.54
C ARG A 172 4.03 -8.18 9.88
N ILE A 173 4.98 -7.27 10.03
CA ILE A 173 5.01 -6.24 11.06
C ILE A 173 4.55 -4.94 10.44
N VAL A 174 3.79 -4.15 11.20
CA VAL A 174 3.39 -2.80 10.88
C VAL A 174 3.87 -1.90 12.01
N VAL A 175 4.77 -0.98 11.70
CA VAL A 175 5.12 0.12 12.61
C VAL A 175 4.18 1.27 12.30
N GLU A 176 3.22 1.51 13.20
CA GLU A 176 2.30 2.63 13.11
C GLU A 176 2.85 3.85 13.87
N ARG A 177 2.02 4.87 14.05
CA ARG A 177 2.40 6.13 14.70
C ARG A 177 2.61 6.00 16.20
N ASP A 178 1.84 5.12 16.86
CA ASP A 178 1.78 5.01 18.32
C ASP A 178 1.92 3.56 18.82
N ARG A 179 2.15 2.60 17.93
CA ARG A 179 2.17 1.17 18.23
C ARG A 179 2.95 0.38 17.18
N VAL A 180 3.34 -0.84 17.57
CA VAL A 180 3.79 -1.88 16.64
C VAL A 180 2.73 -2.96 16.57
N GLU A 181 2.33 -3.33 15.38
CA GLU A 181 1.41 -4.44 15.15
C GLU A 181 2.12 -5.53 14.36
N TRP A 182 1.70 -6.77 14.54
CA TRP A 182 2.04 -7.83 13.61
C TRP A 182 0.88 -8.78 13.42
N THR A 183 0.75 -9.22 12.18
CA THR A 183 -0.24 -10.22 11.77
C THR A 183 0.51 -11.41 11.25
N VAL A 184 0.09 -12.60 11.70
CA VAL A 184 0.52 -13.88 11.16
C VAL A 184 -0.71 -14.65 10.74
N ARG A 185 -0.78 -15.06 9.48
CA ARG A 185 -1.94 -15.72 8.88
C ARG A 185 -1.50 -16.94 8.06
N LEU A 186 -2.23 -18.02 8.23
CA LEU A 186 -2.12 -19.22 7.43
C LEU A 186 -3.28 -19.28 6.43
N HIS A 187 -2.96 -19.36 5.15
CA HIS A 187 -3.95 -19.44 4.08
C HIS A 187 -4.32 -20.90 3.84
N VAL A 188 -5.37 -21.34 4.53
CA VAL A 188 -5.91 -22.68 4.39
C VAL A 188 -6.98 -22.65 3.29
N ARG A 189 -7.01 -23.64 2.39
CA ARG A 189 -8.03 -23.71 1.33
C ARG A 189 -9.47 -23.86 1.84
N ARG A 190 -9.66 -24.06 3.15
CA ARG A 190 -10.95 -24.27 3.83
C ARG A 190 -11.34 -23.04 4.64
N ARG A 191 -12.63 -22.89 4.90
CA ARG A 191 -13.25 -21.68 5.47
C ARG A 191 -12.62 -21.32 6.83
N GLY A 192 -12.02 -20.13 6.90
CA GLY A 192 -11.44 -19.55 8.12
C GLY A 192 -9.92 -19.69 8.13
N ASP A 193 -9.21 -18.64 7.72
CA ASP A 193 -7.75 -18.60 7.78
C ASP A 193 -7.30 -18.37 9.23
N PRO A 194 -6.64 -19.33 9.88
CA PRO A 194 -6.10 -19.15 11.21
C PRO A 194 -5.14 -17.97 11.21
N ARG A 195 -5.35 -17.03 12.14
CA ARG A 195 -4.54 -15.83 12.25
C ARG A 195 -4.34 -15.41 13.69
N ILE A 196 -3.22 -14.75 13.93
CA ILE A 196 -2.92 -14.01 15.14
C ILE A 196 -2.66 -12.57 14.72
N ASP A 197 -3.36 -11.65 15.39
CA ASP A 197 -3.16 -10.21 15.27
C ASP A 197 -2.73 -9.72 16.66
N VAL A 198 -1.53 -9.15 16.77
CA VAL A 198 -1.02 -8.56 18.01
C VAL A 198 -0.73 -7.08 17.76
N SER A 199 -1.04 -6.25 18.75
CA SER A 199 -0.85 -4.80 18.71
C SER A 199 -0.25 -4.38 20.05
N VAL A 200 0.95 -3.80 20.03
CA VAL A 200 1.67 -3.32 21.21
C VAL A 200 1.84 -1.80 21.11
N PRO A 201 1.10 -1.03 21.91
CA PRO A 201 1.29 0.42 22.03
C PRO A 201 2.71 0.77 22.49
N PHE A 202 3.27 1.88 22.01
CA PHE A 202 4.62 2.32 22.39
C PHE A 202 4.78 2.60 23.89
N ARG A 203 3.69 2.97 24.58
CA ARG A 203 3.66 3.10 26.04
C ARG A 203 3.85 1.77 26.80
N GLU A 204 3.53 0.65 26.16
CA GLU A 204 3.63 -0.70 26.73
C GLU A 204 4.87 -1.45 26.22
N LEU A 205 5.54 -0.88 25.21
CA LEU A 205 6.75 -1.43 24.61
C LEU A 205 7.97 -1.12 25.50
N LEU A 206 8.51 -2.15 26.15
CA LEU A 206 9.63 -2.02 27.07
C LEU A 206 10.98 -2.11 26.35
N GLN A 207 11.10 -3.01 25.38
CA GLN A 207 12.34 -3.26 24.68
C GLN A 207 12.10 -3.80 23.27
N VAL A 208 12.94 -3.38 22.33
CA VAL A 208 13.09 -4.02 21.02
C VAL A 208 14.57 -4.30 20.81
N MET A 209 14.93 -5.58 20.70
CA MET A 209 16.33 -6.00 20.59
C MET A 209 16.54 -6.86 19.35
N PRO A 210 17.53 -6.56 18.50
CA PRO A 210 17.92 -7.48 17.44
C PRO A 210 18.53 -8.74 18.05
N VAL A 211 18.11 -9.90 17.54
CA VAL A 211 18.59 -11.21 17.94
C VAL A 211 18.81 -12.07 16.70
N THR A 212 19.67 -13.08 16.80
CA THR A 212 19.89 -14.04 15.70
C THR A 212 19.36 -15.39 16.09
N LEU A 213 18.46 -15.94 15.27
CA LEU A 213 17.99 -17.31 15.40
C LEU A 213 19.08 -18.26 14.93
N PRO A 214 19.51 -19.20 15.77
CA PRO A 214 20.59 -20.12 15.45
C PRO A 214 20.21 -21.06 14.29
N GLY A 215 21.22 -21.47 13.53
CA GLY A 215 21.08 -22.28 12.29
C GLY A 215 20.55 -23.71 12.48
N VAL A 216 20.69 -24.28 13.67
CA VAL A 216 20.32 -25.68 13.95
C VAL A 216 19.36 -25.73 15.14
N PRO A 217 18.16 -26.32 15.02
CA PRO A 217 17.56 -26.83 13.79
C PRO A 217 17.18 -25.71 12.80
N GLU A 218 17.09 -26.05 11.51
CA GLU A 218 16.81 -25.11 10.40
C GLU A 218 15.45 -24.43 10.55
N LEU A 219 14.44 -25.19 10.98
CA LEU A 219 13.10 -24.72 11.30
C LEU A 219 12.84 -24.89 12.79
N ARG A 220 12.48 -23.79 13.45
CA ARG A 220 12.15 -23.77 14.88
C ARG A 220 10.69 -23.41 15.08
N PRO A 221 9.96 -24.12 15.97
CA PRO A 221 8.63 -23.69 16.41
C PRO A 221 8.68 -22.23 16.85
N TRP A 222 7.80 -21.41 16.28
CA TRP A 222 7.82 -19.96 16.47
C TRP A 222 6.56 -19.46 17.15
N THR A 223 5.39 -19.79 16.60
CA THR A 223 4.10 -19.39 17.15
C THR A 223 3.05 -20.45 16.86
N VAL A 224 2.02 -20.54 17.70
CA VAL A 224 0.93 -21.50 17.56
C VAL A 224 -0.35 -20.74 17.25
N LEU A 225 -0.87 -20.90 16.04
CA LEU A 225 -2.13 -20.30 15.61
C LEU A 225 -3.34 -20.96 16.30
N PRO A 226 -4.50 -20.28 16.34
CA PRO A 226 -5.76 -20.89 16.76
C PRO A 226 -6.00 -22.22 16.01
N GLY A 227 -6.31 -23.28 16.75
CA GLY A 227 -6.41 -24.64 16.22
C GLY A 227 -5.14 -25.49 16.38
N GLY A 228 -4.12 -24.99 17.09
CA GLY A 228 -2.92 -25.77 17.45
C GLY A 228 -1.88 -25.86 16.33
N ILE A 229 -2.03 -25.05 15.28
CA ILE A 229 -1.14 -25.10 14.12
C ILE A 229 0.15 -24.35 14.45
N THR A 230 1.26 -25.08 14.50
CA THR A 230 2.57 -24.51 14.79
C THR A 230 3.21 -23.96 13.52
N LEU A 231 3.48 -22.67 13.51
CA LEU A 231 4.31 -22.02 12.51
C LEU A 231 5.77 -22.05 12.94
N HIS A 232 6.64 -22.08 11.95
CA HIS A 232 8.08 -22.20 12.15
C HIS A 232 8.80 -20.94 11.66
N ALA A 233 9.87 -20.58 12.34
CA ALA A 233 10.82 -19.57 11.90
C ALA A 233 12.06 -20.26 11.33
N GLN A 234 12.58 -19.69 10.24
CA GLN A 234 13.89 -20.04 9.71
C GLN A 234 15.00 -19.34 10.50
N ALA A 235 16.21 -19.90 10.47
CA ALA A 235 17.40 -19.28 11.04
C ALA A 235 17.67 -17.86 10.49
N GLY A 236 18.46 -17.08 11.24
CA GLY A 236 18.90 -15.74 10.86
C GLY A 236 18.28 -14.61 11.69
N PRO A 237 18.25 -13.37 11.17
CA PRO A 237 17.83 -12.19 11.94
C PRO A 237 16.39 -12.27 12.47
N ALA A 238 16.18 -11.79 13.69
CA ALA A 238 14.88 -11.63 14.32
C ALA A 238 14.93 -10.45 15.29
N ILE A 239 13.77 -9.92 15.67
CA ILE A 239 13.68 -8.95 16.76
C ILE A 239 12.95 -9.59 17.94
N LEU A 240 13.41 -9.29 19.14
CA LEU A 240 12.73 -9.60 20.38
C LEU A 240 11.99 -8.34 20.85
N VAL A 241 10.67 -8.40 20.79
CA VAL A 241 9.77 -7.34 21.23
C VAL A 241 9.27 -7.71 22.62
N THR A 242 9.65 -6.92 23.62
CA THR A 242 9.21 -7.11 25.01
C THR A 242 8.22 -6.01 25.35
N SER A 243 7.02 -6.40 25.78
CA SER A 243 6.04 -5.50 26.38
C SER A 243 5.90 -5.74 27.88
N THR A 244 5.03 -4.98 28.52
CA THR A 244 4.67 -5.16 29.93
C THR A 244 4.02 -6.51 30.24
N GLN A 245 3.34 -7.13 29.28
CA GLN A 245 2.59 -8.38 29.49
C GLN A 245 3.32 -9.59 28.93
N ASP A 246 3.87 -9.44 27.73
CA ASP A 246 4.33 -10.55 26.91
C ASP A 246 5.62 -10.20 26.17
N GLN A 247 6.27 -11.26 25.69
CA GLN A 247 7.45 -11.16 24.86
C GLN A 247 7.24 -11.95 23.56
N TRP A 248 7.61 -11.34 22.44
CA TRP A 248 7.47 -11.93 21.13
C TRP A 248 8.76 -11.87 20.35
N LEU A 249 9.14 -13.01 19.82
CA LEU A 249 10.20 -13.14 18.83
C LEU A 249 9.59 -12.90 17.45
N LEU A 250 10.17 -12.08 16.58
CA LEU A 250 9.67 -11.84 15.22
C LEU A 250 10.81 -12.00 14.20
N PRO A 251 10.81 -13.07 13.38
CA PRO A 251 11.85 -13.30 12.38
C PRO A 251 11.73 -12.31 11.21
N VAL A 252 12.75 -11.49 11.00
CA VAL A 252 12.78 -10.43 9.97
C VAL A 252 14.01 -10.59 9.09
N HIS A 253 14.10 -9.85 7.99
CA HIS A 253 15.27 -9.92 7.11
C HIS A 253 16.46 -9.10 7.63
N ASP A 254 16.19 -7.99 8.32
CA ASP A 254 17.19 -7.06 8.83
C ASP A 254 16.75 -6.62 10.23
N ALA A 255 17.27 -7.31 11.25
CA ALA A 255 16.84 -7.12 12.64
C ALA A 255 17.28 -5.77 13.19
N ASP A 256 18.49 -5.34 12.87
CA ASP A 256 19.07 -4.08 13.35
C ASP A 256 18.27 -2.90 12.80
N LEU A 257 18.01 -2.89 11.49
CA LEU A 257 17.22 -1.84 10.86
C LEU A 257 15.79 -1.77 11.40
N VAL A 258 15.12 -2.92 11.57
CA VAL A 258 13.74 -2.95 12.10
C VAL A 258 13.72 -2.46 13.56
N ALA A 259 14.68 -2.89 14.39
CA ALA A 259 14.78 -2.44 15.77
C ALA A 259 15.03 -0.92 15.85
N GLU A 260 15.96 -0.40 15.06
CA GLU A 260 16.27 1.03 14.99
C GLU A 260 15.05 1.86 14.54
N LEU A 261 14.33 1.38 13.52
CA LEU A 261 13.08 2.01 13.05
C LEU A 261 12.04 2.14 14.17
N ILE A 262 11.79 1.06 14.91
CA ILE A 262 10.80 1.04 15.98
C ILE A 262 11.24 1.93 17.14
N LEU A 263 12.48 1.80 17.60
CA LEU A 263 13.01 2.56 18.73
C LEU A 263 13.04 4.06 18.42
N ARG A 264 13.42 4.45 17.20
CA ARG A 264 13.41 5.85 16.77
C ARG A 264 12.00 6.42 16.78
N ARG A 265 11.02 5.66 16.28
CA ARG A 265 9.61 6.08 16.31
C ARG A 265 9.08 6.20 17.74
N GLN A 266 9.36 5.21 18.59
CA GLN A 266 8.98 5.23 19.99
C GLN A 266 9.56 6.45 20.72
N THR A 267 10.84 6.75 20.49
CA THR A 267 11.52 7.89 21.10
C THR A 267 10.84 9.20 20.73
N LEU A 268 10.55 9.40 19.43
CA LEU A 268 9.84 10.59 18.96
C LEU A 268 8.41 10.67 19.49
N TRP A 269 7.72 9.55 19.59
CA TRP A 269 6.38 9.49 20.18
C TRP A 269 6.38 9.88 21.67
N LEU A 270 7.39 9.44 22.43
CA LEU A 270 7.57 9.80 23.84
C LEU A 270 7.95 11.28 24.02
N GLN A 271 8.77 11.83 23.11
CA GLN A 271 9.21 13.23 23.16
C GLN A 271 8.13 14.21 22.69
N GLY A 272 7.41 13.84 21.63
CA GLY A 272 6.38 14.63 20.98
C GLY A 272 4.98 14.25 21.43
N SER A 273 4.82 13.82 22.70
CA SER A 273 3.53 13.44 23.28
C SER A 273 2.45 14.42 22.77
N PRO A 274 1.38 13.93 22.13
CA PRO A 274 0.40 14.79 21.48
C PRO A 274 -0.16 15.88 22.39
#